data_AF-A0AAW2E638-F1
#
_entry.id   AF-A0AAW2E638-F1
#
_cell.length_a   1.000
_cell.length_b   1.000
_cell.length_c   1.000
_cell.angle_alpha   90.00
_cell.angle_beta   90.00
_cell.angle_gamma   90.00
#
_symmetry.space_group_name_H-M   'P 1'
#
loop_
_entity.id
_entity.type
_entity.pdbx_description
1 polymer ?
#
loop_
_entity_poly.entity_id
_entity_poly.type
_entity_poly.pdbx_seq_one_letter_code
_entity_poly.pdbx_strand_id
1 'polypeptide(L)'
;MMVYDVSKKLWTTKGEELEAGKKEFFETFKILEGELGDKPYFGGETFGFVDLSLVTFYSWFHAFEVFGNINIEAECPKIIA
;
A
#
# COMPACT_ATOMS: atom_id res chain seq x y z
N MET A 1 1.53 3.83 11.92
CA MET A 1 1.07 5.18 11.53
C MET A 1 1.34 5.44 10.06
N MET A 2 2.60 5.36 9.60
CA MET A 2 3.00 5.63 8.21
C MET A 2 2.06 5.09 7.11
N VAL A 3 1.77 3.77 7.08
CA VAL A 3 0.88 3.17 6.04
C VAL A 3 -0.54 3.72 6.10
N TYR A 4 -1.12 3.88 7.29
CA TYR A 4 -2.46 4.46 7.44
C TYR A 4 -2.49 5.92 6.98
N ASP A 5 -1.49 6.71 7.39
CA ASP A 5 -1.44 8.14 7.10
C ASP A 5 -1.29 8.40 5.59
N VAL A 6 -0.42 7.67 4.89
CA VAL A 6 -0.25 7.81 3.44
C VAL A 6 -1.46 7.27 2.67
N SER A 7 -2.05 6.16 3.11
CA SER A 7 -3.24 5.57 2.46
C SER A 7 -4.49 6.44 2.61
N LYS A 8 -4.65 7.07 3.79
CA LYS A 8 -5.78 7.97 4.04
C LYS A 8 -5.80 9.16 3.08
N LYS A 9 -4.62 9.72 2.76
CA LYS A 9 -4.52 10.86 1.85
C LYS A 9 -5.20 10.59 0.51
N LEU A 10 -5.15 9.35 0.00
CA LEU A 10 -5.72 8.97 -1.29
C LEU A 10 -7.23 9.19 -1.41
N TRP A 11 -7.98 9.12 -0.31
CA TRP A 11 -9.44 9.32 -0.33
C TRP A 11 -9.92 10.56 0.42
N THR A 12 -9.04 11.24 1.18
CA THR A 12 -9.41 12.43 1.96
C THR A 12 -8.89 13.76 1.39
N THR A 13 -7.93 13.75 0.47
CA THR A 13 -7.34 14.98 -0.09
C THR A 13 -7.64 15.14 -1.58
N LYS A 14 -7.32 16.30 -2.16
CA LYS A 14 -7.54 16.64 -3.58
C LYS A 14 -6.41 17.53 -4.09
N GLY A 15 -6.27 17.64 -5.42
CA GLY A 15 -5.30 18.55 -6.06
C GLY A 15 -3.85 18.17 -5.76
N GLU A 16 -2.99 19.16 -5.53
CA GLU A 16 -1.55 18.96 -5.30
C GLU A 16 -1.26 18.07 -4.08
N GLU A 17 -2.08 18.16 -3.03
CA GLU A 17 -1.91 17.33 -1.83
C GLU A 17 -2.20 15.85 -2.12
N LEU A 18 -3.14 15.56 -3.02
CA LEU A 18 -3.42 14.20 -3.47
C LEU A 18 -2.25 13.65 -4.29
N GLU A 19 -1.70 14.43 -5.23
CA GLU A 19 -0.54 13.99 -6.03
C GLU A 19 0.71 13.72 -5.15
N ALA A 20 0.97 14.57 -4.16
CA ALA A 20 2.01 14.31 -3.17
C ALA A 20 1.71 13.04 -2.36
N GLY A 21 0.45 12.84 -1.94
CA GLY A 21 0.00 11.65 -1.24
C GLY A 21 0.21 10.36 -2.04
N LYS A 22 -0.08 10.36 -3.34
CA LYS A 22 0.19 9.20 -4.22
C LYS A 22 1.67 8.84 -4.26
N LYS A 23 2.54 9.84 -4.36
CA LYS A 23 3.99 9.62 -4.37
C LYS A 23 4.47 8.99 -3.06
N GLU A 24 4.08 9.55 -1.92
CA GLU A 24 4.42 9.01 -0.60
C GLU A 24 3.85 7.61 -0.37
N PHE A 25 2.63 7.35 -0.86
CA PHE A 25 2.00 6.04 -0.82
C PHE A 25 2.86 5.01 -1.56
N PHE A 26 3.22 5.28 -2.82
CA PHE A 26 4.04 4.33 -3.58
C PHE A 26 5.46 4.17 -3.05
N GLU A 27 6.09 5.24 -2.55
CA GLU A 27 7.40 5.12 -1.89
C GLU A 27 7.33 4.19 -0.67
N THR A 28 6.26 4.31 0.14
CA THR A 28 6.04 3.44 1.30
C THR A 28 5.79 2.00 0.88
N PHE A 29 4.93 1.77 -0.13
CA PHE A 29 4.56 0.44 -0.59
C PHE A 29 5.70 -0.28 -1.31
N LYS A 30 6.58 0.45 -2.02
CA LYS A 30 7.79 -0.12 -2.63
C LYS A 30 8.81 -0.58 -1.59
N ILE A 31 8.92 0.13 -0.45
CA ILE A 31 9.72 -0.35 0.68
C ILE A 31 9.15 -1.65 1.22
N LEU A 32 7.83 -1.72 1.44
CA LEU A 32 7.17 -2.95 1.90
C LEU A 32 7.35 -4.09 0.89
N GLU A 33 7.22 -3.82 -0.40
CA GLU A 33 7.42 -4.80 -1.45
C GLU A 33 8.86 -5.35 -1.46
N GLY A 34 9.84 -4.47 -1.28
CA GLY A 34 11.25 -4.86 -1.14
C GLY A 34 11.50 -5.73 0.10
N GLU A 35 10.88 -5.38 1.23
CA GLU A 35 10.97 -6.17 2.47
C GLU A 35 10.26 -7.52 2.35
N LEU A 36 9.15 -7.62 1.61
CA LEU A 36 8.50 -8.89 1.31
C LEU A 36 9.42 -9.76 0.44
N GLY A 37 10.06 -9.16 -0.56
CA GLY A 37 11.02 -9.85 -1.42
C GLY A 37 10.36 -11.02 -2.15
N ASP A 38 10.91 -12.23 -1.99
CA ASP A 38 10.32 -13.47 -2.54
C ASP A 38 9.68 -14.35 -1.47
N LYS A 39 9.50 -13.81 -0.25
CA LYS A 39 8.87 -14.53 0.86
C LYS A 39 7.36 -14.60 0.63
N PRO A 40 6.69 -15.69 1.05
CA PRO A 40 5.23 -15.78 0.95
C PRO A 40 4.52 -14.85 1.94
N TYR A 41 5.17 -14.52 3.06
CA TYR A 41 4.68 -13.57 4.06
C TYR A 41 5.81 -12.65 4.53
N PHE A 42 5.47 -11.50 5.11
CA PHE A 42 6.46 -10.65 5.77
C PHE A 42 7.17 -11.37 6.92
N GLY A 43 6.47 -12.30 7.58
CA GLY A 43 7.03 -13.22 8.58
C GLY A 43 7.88 -14.39 8.01
N GLY A 44 8.12 -14.44 6.69
CA GLY A 44 8.78 -15.57 6.04
C GLY A 44 7.78 -16.66 5.70
N GLU A 45 7.93 -17.85 6.27
CA GLU A 45 7.06 -19.02 6.01
C GLU A 45 5.72 -18.97 6.76
N THR A 46 5.57 -18.06 7.71
CA THR A 46 4.39 -17.94 8.57
C THR A 46 3.80 -16.56 8.49
N PHE A 47 2.46 -16.49 8.49
CA PHE A 47 1.72 -15.24 8.58
C PHE A 47 2.05 -14.52 9.90
N GLY A 48 2.58 -13.30 9.79
CA GLY A 48 3.11 -12.54 10.90
C GLY A 48 2.34 -11.26 11.22
N PHE A 49 2.94 -10.44 12.08
CA PHE A 49 2.35 -9.19 12.55
C PHE A 49 2.13 -8.16 11.44
N VAL A 50 3.08 -8.05 10.51
CA VAL A 50 3.00 -7.11 9.39
C VAL A 50 1.91 -7.54 8.41
N ASP A 51 1.81 -8.84 8.12
CA ASP A 51 0.76 -9.41 7.29
C ASP A 51 -0.63 -9.10 7.87
N LEU A 52 -0.80 -9.31 9.19
CA LEU A 52 -2.05 -9.01 9.90
C LEU A 52 -2.41 -7.52 9.84
N SER A 53 -1.41 -6.66 9.91
CA SER A 53 -1.62 -5.22 9.85
C SER A 53 -2.01 -4.77 8.44
N LEU A 54 -1.33 -5.29 7.42
CA LEU A 54 -1.52 -4.88 6.02
C LEU A 54 -2.79 -5.46 5.41
N VAL A 55 -3.17 -6.70 5.75
CA VAL A 55 -4.36 -7.37 5.17
C VAL A 55 -5.65 -6.58 5.39
N THR A 56 -5.74 -5.81 6.48
CA THR A 56 -6.90 -4.96 6.75
C THR A 56 -7.12 -3.88 5.68
N PHE A 57 -6.04 -3.43 5.03
CA PHE A 57 -6.08 -2.44 3.95
C PHE A 57 -6.41 -3.04 2.59
N TYR A 58 -6.26 -4.36 2.40
CA TYR A 58 -6.51 -5.00 1.11
C TYR A 58 -7.93 -4.72 0.58
N SER A 59 -8.93 -4.76 1.47
CA SER A 59 -10.31 -4.40 1.13
C SER A 59 -10.50 -2.93 0.68
N TRP A 60 -9.57 -2.06 1.07
CA TRP A 60 -9.58 -0.63 0.72
C TRP A 60 -8.75 -0.30 -0.53
N PHE A 61 -7.95 -1.23 -1.04
CA PHE A 61 -7.10 -0.98 -2.22
C PHE A 61 -7.92 -0.52 -3.42
N HIS A 62 -9.09 -1.12 -3.64
CA HIS A 62 -9.99 -0.66 -4.69
C HIS A 62 -10.41 0.82 -4.51
N ALA A 63 -10.72 1.23 -3.28
CA ALA A 63 -11.06 2.63 -3.01
C ALA A 63 -9.85 3.55 -3.26
N PHE A 64 -8.65 3.13 -2.86
CA PHE A 64 -7.41 3.87 -3.11
C PHE A 64 -7.13 4.04 -4.60
N GLU A 65 -7.32 3.00 -5.40
CA GLU A 65 -7.18 3.05 -6.86
C GLU A 65 -8.18 4.00 -7.50
N VAL A 66 -9.45 3.95 -7.08
CA VAL A 66 -10.51 4.82 -7.63
C VAL A 66 -10.31 6.28 -7.22
N PHE A 67 -10.11 6.57 -5.93
CA PHE A 67 -9.98 7.95 -5.45
C PHE A 67 -8.63 8.57 -5.79
N GLY A 68 -7.56 7.77 -5.75
CA GLY A 68 -6.23 8.17 -6.14
C GLY A 68 -6.02 8.20 -7.65
N ASN A 69 -6.88 7.57 -8.45
CA ASN A 69 -6.66 7.31 -9.87
C ASN A 69 -5.26 6.70 -10.09
N ILE A 70 -4.98 5.62 -9.36
CA ILE A 70 -3.70 4.90 -9.36
C ILE A 70 -3.94 3.41 -9.65
N ASN A 71 -2.87 2.67 -9.94
CA ASN A 71 -2.90 1.23 -10.09
C ASN A 71 -1.83 0.62 -9.18
N ILE A 72 -2.25 -0.14 -8.16
CA ILE A 72 -1.33 -0.68 -7.15
C ILE A 72 -0.59 -1.90 -7.70
N GLU A 73 -1.27 -2.75 -8.47
CA GLU A 73 -0.70 -3.95 -9.09
C GLU A 73 0.44 -3.62 -10.05
N ALA A 74 0.32 -2.53 -10.82
CA ALA A 74 1.33 -2.11 -11.78
C ALA A 74 2.61 -1.58 -11.12
N GLU A 75 2.48 -0.94 -9.95
CA GLU A 75 3.59 -0.28 -9.25
C GLU A 75 4.21 -1.14 -8.14
N CYS A 76 3.42 -2.04 -7.53
CA CYS A 76 3.80 -2.93 -6.44
C CYS A 76 3.16 -4.33 -6.61
N PRO A 77 3.48 -5.07 -7.68
CA PRO A 77 2.83 -6.32 -8.03
C PRO A 77 2.88 -7.39 -6.93
N LYS A 78 3.97 -7.49 -6.16
CA LYS A 78 4.11 -8.52 -5.13
C LYS A 78 3.26 -8.25 -3.87
N ILE A 79 2.78 -7.03 -3.70
CA ILE A 79 1.84 -6.69 -2.61
C ILE A 79 0.42 -7.17 -2.94
N ILE A 80 0.09 -7.31 -4.23
CA ILE A 80 -1.22 -7.75 -4.71
C ILE A 80 -1.28 -9.26 -4.96
N ALA A 81 -0.13 -9.86 -5.26
CA ALA A 81 0.04 -11.26 -5.64
C ALA A 81 -0.49 -12.29 -4.63
#